data_AF-A0A2E8H4T9-F1
#
_entry.id   AF-A0A2E8H4T9-F1
#
_cell.length_a   1.000
_cell.length_b   1.000
_cell.length_c   1.000
_cell.angle_alpha   90.00
_cell.angle_beta   90.00
_cell.angle_gamma   90.00
#
_symmetry.space_group_name_H-M   'P 1'
#
loop_
_entity.id
_entity.type
_entity.pdbx_description
1 polymer ?
#
loop_
_entity_poly.entity_id
_entity_poly.type
_entity_poly.pdbx_seq_one_letter_code
_entity_poly.pdbx_strand_id
1 'polypeptide(L)'
;MTHPAITDPAWQIGGPGGGGATFYPTFHPTDAQRLAVRCDMTGIYLSADGGESWRQHNLTSVASAFAFERENPDVVYAGTTGLFRTDDFGDSWQRLFPTTADVTAAIMPTFSSS
;
A
#
# COMPACT_ATOMS: atom_id res chain seq x y z
N MET A 1 7.81 13.47 -1.66
CA MET A 1 9.03 12.69 -1.97
C MET A 1 8.55 11.46 -2.73
N THR A 2 8.59 11.51 -4.06
CA THR A 2 8.13 10.44 -4.95
C THR A 2 9.20 9.35 -4.99
N HIS A 3 8.87 8.12 -4.60
CA HIS A 3 9.77 6.98 -4.84
C HIS A 3 9.69 6.67 -6.34
N PRO A 4 10.79 6.69 -7.09
CA PRO A 4 10.75 6.31 -8.50
C PRO A 4 10.40 4.82 -8.58
N ALA A 5 9.56 4.46 -9.55
CA ALA A 5 9.36 3.06 -9.92
C ALA A 5 10.74 2.45 -10.22
N ILE A 6 11.05 1.29 -9.62
CA ILE A 6 12.32 0.60 -9.86
C ILE A 6 12.34 0.18 -11.34
N THR A 7 13.11 0.89 -12.17
CA THR A 7 13.37 0.55 -13.57
C THR A 7 14.75 -0.09 -13.77
N ASP A 8 15.44 -0.45 -12.69
CA ASP A 8 16.72 -1.16 -12.76
C ASP A 8 16.46 -2.67 -12.89
N PRO A 9 16.78 -3.32 -14.02
CA PRO A 9 16.58 -4.76 -14.23
C PRO A 9 17.42 -5.65 -13.30
N ALA A 10 18.30 -5.07 -12.46
CA ALA A 10 19.12 -5.81 -11.52
C ALA A 10 18.34 -6.43 -10.34
N TRP A 11 17.12 -5.98 -10.06
CA TRP A 11 16.32 -6.50 -8.95
C TRP A 11 15.27 -7.50 -9.43
N GLN A 12 15.38 -8.73 -8.96
CA GLN A 12 14.42 -9.80 -9.24
C GLN A 12 14.03 -10.52 -7.95
N ILE A 13 12.78 -10.99 -7.90
CA ILE A 13 12.30 -11.84 -6.81
C ILE A 13 12.97 -13.21 -6.97
N GLY A 14 13.91 -13.52 -6.07
CA GLY A 14 14.68 -14.78 -6.11
C GLY A 14 14.02 -15.98 -5.44
N GLY A 15 12.86 -15.80 -4.80
CA GLY A 15 12.12 -16.86 -4.10
C GLY A 15 10.72 -17.07 -4.67
N PRO A 16 9.99 -18.12 -4.24
CA PRO A 16 8.66 -18.43 -4.76
C PRO A 16 7.59 -17.37 -4.44
N GLY A 17 7.89 -16.39 -3.56
CA GLY A 17 6.90 -15.44 -3.03
C GLY A 17 5.97 -16.08 -1.99
N GLY A 18 5.20 -15.28 -1.27
CA GLY A 18 4.06 -15.77 -0.46
C GLY A 18 4.37 -16.52 0.85
N GLY A 19 5.60 -16.53 1.35
CA GLY A 19 5.97 -17.27 2.57
C GLY A 19 5.45 -16.70 3.92
N GLY A 20 4.81 -15.54 3.91
CA GLY A 20 4.19 -14.92 5.09
C GLY A 20 2.69 -15.20 5.18
N ALA A 21 2.08 -14.98 6.35
CA ALA A 21 0.64 -15.17 6.49
C ALA A 21 -0.13 -14.01 5.84
N THR A 22 -1.06 -14.35 4.95
CA THR A 22 -1.90 -13.38 4.23
C THR A 22 -3.32 -13.32 4.79
N PHE A 23 -3.87 -12.11 4.88
CA PHE A 23 -5.16 -11.84 5.52
C PHE A 23 -5.97 -10.81 4.74
N TYR A 24 -7.25 -10.69 5.10
CA TYR A 24 -8.23 -9.73 4.54
C TYR A 24 -8.26 -9.67 3.01
N PRO A 25 -8.51 -10.81 2.33
CA PRO A 25 -8.78 -10.77 0.89
C PRO A 25 -9.98 -9.87 0.62
N THR A 26 -9.75 -8.83 -0.17
CA THR A 26 -10.74 -7.84 -0.54
C THR A 26 -10.83 -7.80 -2.05
N PHE A 27 -12.07 -7.86 -2.56
CA PHE A 27 -12.38 -7.90 -3.98
C PHE A 27 -13.05 -6.58 -4.37
N HIS A 28 -12.72 -6.03 -5.52
CA HIS A 28 -13.51 -4.93 -6.08
C HIS A 28 -14.94 -5.43 -6.38
N PRO A 29 -15.99 -4.65 -6.07
CA PRO A 29 -17.37 -5.13 -6.13
C PRO A 29 -17.89 -5.45 -7.54
N THR A 30 -17.27 -4.88 -8.58
CA THR A 30 -17.71 -5.01 -9.98
C THR A 30 -16.56 -5.35 -10.95
N ASP A 31 -15.33 -5.51 -10.46
CA ASP A 31 -14.16 -5.81 -11.27
C ASP A 31 -13.40 -6.98 -10.64
N ALA A 32 -13.62 -8.19 -11.17
CA ALA A 32 -12.99 -9.39 -10.63
C ALA A 32 -11.46 -9.40 -10.77
N GLN A 33 -10.88 -8.52 -11.59
CA GLN A 33 -9.43 -8.44 -11.78
C GLN A 33 -8.73 -7.72 -10.63
N ARG A 34 -9.47 -7.00 -9.78
CA ARG A 34 -8.92 -6.08 -8.78
C ARG A 34 -9.05 -6.66 -7.39
N LEU A 35 -7.91 -7.01 -6.79
CA LEU A 35 -7.82 -7.64 -5.48
C LEU A 35 -6.80 -6.97 -4.58
N ALA A 36 -7.05 -7.01 -3.27
CA ALA A 36 -6.08 -6.63 -2.25
C ALA A 36 -5.98 -7.70 -1.16
N VAL A 37 -4.77 -7.95 -0.69
CA VAL A 37 -4.49 -8.72 0.53
C VAL A 37 -3.43 -7.99 1.37
N ARG A 38 -3.41 -8.27 2.67
CA ARG A 38 -2.28 -7.85 3.53
C ARG A 38 -1.44 -9.04 3.96
N CYS A 39 -0.20 -8.75 4.31
CA CYS A 39 0.72 -9.63 5.02
C CYS A 39 0.89 -9.15 6.47
N ASP A 40 1.15 -10.07 7.40
CA ASP A 40 1.47 -9.77 8.80
C ASP A 40 2.77 -8.97 8.97
N MET A 41 3.67 -9.00 7.99
CA MET A 41 4.95 -8.29 7.98
C MET A 41 4.92 -6.97 7.18
N THR A 42 3.85 -6.18 7.28
CA THR A 42 3.74 -4.79 6.77
C THR A 42 3.49 -4.64 5.25
N GLY A 43 3.56 -5.72 4.47
CA GLY A 43 3.27 -5.69 3.04
C GLY A 43 1.77 -5.65 2.76
N ILE A 44 1.34 -4.78 1.86
CA ILE A 44 0.06 -4.94 1.15
C ILE A 44 0.35 -5.41 -0.26
N TYR A 45 -0.55 -6.20 -0.83
CA TYR A 45 -0.41 -6.72 -2.18
C TYR A 45 -1.67 -6.40 -2.95
N LEU A 46 -1.48 -5.77 -4.10
CA LEU A 46 -2.56 -5.50 -5.06
C LEU A 46 -2.37 -6.40 -6.28
N SER A 47 -3.45 -6.99 -6.76
CA SER A 47 -3.47 -7.71 -8.03
C SER A 47 -4.41 -7.00 -8.99
N ALA A 48 -3.96 -6.90 -10.24
CA ALA A 48 -4.68 -6.30 -11.36
C ALA A 48 -5.18 -7.37 -12.37
N ASP A 49 -4.99 -8.65 -12.05
CA ASP A 49 -5.22 -9.80 -12.93
C ASP A 49 -5.92 -10.96 -12.19
N GLY A 50 -6.77 -10.65 -11.20
CA GLY A 50 -7.57 -11.67 -10.51
C GLY A 50 -6.76 -12.62 -9.62
N GLY A 51 -5.54 -12.23 -9.26
CA GLY A 51 -4.67 -12.93 -8.33
C GLY A 51 -3.60 -13.79 -9.00
N GLU A 52 -3.46 -13.71 -10.32
CA GLU A 52 -2.38 -14.39 -11.07
C GLU A 52 -1.02 -13.79 -10.74
N SER A 53 -0.94 -12.47 -10.58
CA SER A 53 0.25 -11.74 -10.12
C SER A 53 -0.09 -10.66 -9.10
N TRP A 54 0.92 -10.30 -8.30
CA TRP A 54 0.76 -9.40 -7.17
C TRP A 54 1.89 -8.39 -7.12
N ARG A 55 1.54 -7.13 -6.89
CA ARG A 55 2.50 -6.06 -6.62
C ARG A 55 2.47 -5.68 -5.15
N GLN A 56 3.63 -5.72 -4.52
CA GLN A 56 3.77 -5.35 -3.12
C GLN A 56 3.92 -3.84 -2.96
N HIS A 57 3.19 -3.28 -2.00
CA HIS A 57 3.38 -1.91 -1.51
C HIS A 57 3.62 -1.92 0.00
N ASN A 58 4.27 -0.87 0.49
CA ASN A 58 4.54 -0.69 1.91
C ASN A 58 4.00 0.67 2.36
N LEU A 59 3.02 0.65 3.27
CA LEU A 59 2.38 1.85 3.83
C LEU A 59 2.85 2.13 5.25
N THR A 60 4.11 1.79 5.57
CA THR A 60 4.82 2.02 6.85
C THR A 60 4.27 1.27 8.06
N SER A 61 3.10 0.63 7.95
CA SER A 61 2.51 -0.23 8.97
C SER A 61 1.60 -1.29 8.33
N VAL A 62 1.23 -2.29 9.12
CA VAL A 62 0.33 -3.37 8.70
C VAL A 62 -1.05 -2.78 8.42
N ALA A 63 -1.59 -3.06 7.23
CA ALA A 63 -2.96 -2.68 6.93
C ALA A 63 -3.95 -3.44 7.81
N SER A 64 -5.05 -2.79 8.20
CA SER A 64 -6.15 -3.39 8.94
C SER A 64 -7.39 -3.60 8.07
N ALA A 65 -7.53 -2.82 6.99
CA ALA A 65 -8.64 -2.91 6.06
C ALA A 65 -8.29 -2.31 4.69
N PHE A 66 -9.00 -2.77 3.66
CA PHE A 66 -9.01 -2.18 2.32
C PHE A 66 -10.44 -1.86 1.91
N ALA A 67 -10.61 -0.83 1.08
CA ALA A 67 -11.86 -0.57 0.38
C ALA A 67 -11.56 -0.08 -1.03
N PHE A 68 -12.26 -0.64 -2.01
CA PHE A 68 -12.22 -0.19 -3.39
C PHE A 68 -13.34 0.82 -3.65
N GLU A 69 -13.04 1.86 -4.43
CA GLU A 69 -14.10 2.70 -4.98
C GLU A 69 -14.86 1.95 -6.06
N ARG A 70 -16.19 1.90 -5.99
CA ARG A 70 -17.01 1.07 -6.88
C ARG A 70 -16.92 1.46 -8.36
N GLU A 71 -16.89 2.76 -8.62
CA GLU A 71 -16.96 3.30 -10.00
C GLU A 71 -15.58 3.44 -10.63
N ASN A 72 -14.52 3.47 -9.82
CA ASN A 72 -13.15 3.56 -10.29
C ASN A 72 -12.27 2.49 -9.62
N PRO A 73 -11.99 1.37 -10.30
CA PRO A 73 -11.21 0.28 -9.74
C PRO A 73 -9.76 0.62 -9.40
N ASP A 74 -9.24 1.73 -9.91
CA ASP A 74 -7.87 2.18 -9.62
C ASP A 74 -7.80 2.93 -8.28
N VAL A 75 -8.94 3.34 -7.72
CA VAL A 75 -8.98 4.01 -6.41
C VAL A 75 -9.13 2.98 -5.29
N VAL A 76 -8.14 2.96 -4.40
CA VAL A 76 -8.07 2.05 -3.26
C VAL A 76 -7.79 2.83 -1.99
N TYR A 77 -8.54 2.52 -0.94
CA TYR A 77 -8.31 3.02 0.40
C TYR A 77 -7.69 1.91 1.26
N ALA A 78 -6.69 2.26 2.05
CA ALA A 78 -6.04 1.35 2.98
C ALA A 78 -5.98 1.99 4.38
N GLY A 79 -6.52 1.28 5.37
CA GLY A 79 -6.37 1.65 6.78
C GLY A 79 -5.12 1.01 7.36
N THR A 80 -4.23 1.82 7.94
CA THR A 80 -3.01 1.38 8.66
C THR A 80 -2.96 2.09 10.02
N THR A 81 -1.85 2.75 10.37
CA THR A 81 -1.79 3.80 11.42
C THR A 81 -2.42 5.12 10.98
N GLY A 82 -2.93 5.17 9.76
CA GLY A 82 -3.67 6.29 9.18
C GLY A 82 -4.58 5.80 8.07
N LEU A 83 -5.29 6.74 7.44
CA LEU A 83 -6.04 6.46 6.22
C LEU A 83 -5.19 6.85 5.03
N PHE A 84 -5.00 5.92 4.10
CA PHE A 84 -4.30 6.13 2.84
C PHE A 84 -5.26 5.90 1.67
N ARG A 85 -5.04 6.63 0.58
CA ARG A 85 -5.73 6.50 -0.69
C ARG A 85 -4.71 6.48 -1.83
N THR A 86 -4.94 5.63 -2.82
CA THR A 86 -4.30 5.72 -4.14
C THR A 86 -5.39 6.01 -5.16
N ASP A 87 -5.04 6.73 -6.23
CA ASP A 87 -5.89 6.99 -7.39
C ASP A 87 -5.39 6.28 -8.66
N ASP A 88 -4.32 5.49 -8.52
CA ASP A 88 -3.53 4.89 -9.60
C ASP A 88 -3.13 3.44 -9.26
N PHE A 89 -4.01 2.74 -8.55
CA PHE A 89 -3.86 1.33 -8.17
C PHE A 89 -2.51 1.00 -7.50
N GLY A 90 -2.04 1.93 -6.68
CA GLY A 90 -0.89 1.81 -5.81
C GLY A 90 0.42 2.35 -6.37
N ASP A 91 0.44 2.92 -7.58
CA ASP A 91 1.64 3.62 -8.10
C ASP A 91 2.06 4.76 -7.18
N SER A 92 1.09 5.48 -6.63
CA SER A 92 1.27 6.48 -5.60
C SER A 92 0.19 6.40 -4.52
N TRP A 93 0.55 6.79 -3.30
CA TRP A 93 -0.35 6.79 -2.15
C TRP A 93 -0.32 8.14 -1.45
N GLN A 94 -1.50 8.69 -1.19
CA GLN A 94 -1.73 9.86 -0.37
C GLN A 94 -2.24 9.44 1.01
N ARG A 95 -1.63 9.99 2.07
CA ARG A 95 -2.19 9.89 3.43
C ARG A 95 -3.30 10.93 3.58
N LEU A 96 -4.52 10.46 3.81
CA LEU A 96 -5.70 11.29 4.09
C LEU A 96 -5.85 11.59 5.58
N PHE A 97 -5.36 10.72 6.47
CA PHE A 97 -5.42 10.95 7.91
C PHE A 97 -4.22 10.33 8.65
N PRO A 98 -3.71 10.97 9.72
CA PRO A 98 -3.81 12.40 10.02
C PRO A 98 -3.33 13.26 8.86
N THR A 99 -3.99 14.38 8.65
CA THR A 99 -3.53 15.48 7.80
C THR A 99 -2.49 16.31 8.53
N THR A 100 -1.77 17.18 7.83
CA THR A 100 -0.83 18.12 8.47
C THR A 100 -1.53 19.02 9.49
N ALA A 101 -2.82 19.33 9.30
CA ALA A 101 -3.61 20.11 10.25
C ALA A 101 -3.89 19.36 11.55
N ASP A 102 -3.88 18.02 11.53
CA ASP A 102 -4.08 17.19 12.73
C ASP A 102 -2.80 17.04 13.57
N VAL A 103 -1.65 17.51 13.06
CA VAL A 103 -0.37 17.43 13.77
C VAL A 103 -0.23 18.61 14.73
N THR A 104 -0.46 18.36 16.02
CA THR A 104 -0.41 19.41 17.07
C THR A 104 1.00 19.74 17.56
N ALA A 105 1.98 18.87 17.31
CA ALA A 105 3.40 19.10 17.56
C ALA A 105 4.24 18.11 16.74
N ALA A 106 5.33 18.58 16.14
CA ALA A 106 6.35 17.74 15.53
C ALA A 106 7.67 17.93 16.28
N ILE A 107 8.22 16.84 16.84
CA ILE A 107 9.56 16.88 17.42
C ILE A 107 10.55 16.72 16.27
N MET A 108 11.21 17.82 15.89
CA MET A 108 12.38 17.74 15.01
C MET A 108 13.60 17.37 15.88
N PRO A 109 14.21 16.18 15.72
CA PRO A 109 15.43 15.86 16.43
C PRO A 109 16.56 16.77 15.92
N THR A 110 17.15 17.56 16.81
CA THR A 110 18.38 18.29 16.50
C THR A 110 19.54 17.32 16.54
N PHE A 111 20.09 16.97 15.37
CA PHE A 111 21.38 16.29 15.31
C PHE A 111 22.47 17.34 15.54
N SER A 112 23.15 17.26 16.68
CA SER A 112 24.38 18.03 16.91
C SER A 112 25.52 17.36 16.15
N SER A 113 26.09 18.01 15.15
CA SER A 113 27.38 17.60 14.61
C SER A 113 28.46 17.87 15.65
N SER A 114 29.21 16.83 16.05
CA SER A 114 30.47 16.96 16.77
C SER A 114 31.61 17.32 15.84
#